data_AF-A0A2D4K0T8-F1
#
_entry.id   AF-A0A2D4K0T8-F1
#
_cell.length_a   1.000
_cell.length_b   1.000
_cell.length_c   1.000
_cell.angle_alpha   90.00
_cell.angle_beta   90.00
_cell.angle_gamma   90.00
#
_symmetry.space_group_name_H-M   'P 1'
#
loop_
_entity.id
_entity.type
_entity.pdbx_description
1 polymer ?
#
loop_
_entity_poly.entity_id
_entity_poly.type
_entity_poly.pdbx_seq_one_letter_code
_entity_poly.pdbx_strand_id
1 'polypeptide(L)'
;IKVCVGGMEWDYIATQGPLQNTCQDFWQMVWEQGVAIITMVTAEEEGGREKSFRYWPRLGSRHNTVTYGRFKITTRFRTDSGCYATTGLKIKHLLTGQERTVWHLQYTDWPEHGCPEDTKGFLSYLEEIQSVRRHTNSTADPAIPNPPLLVHCSAGVGRTG
;
A
#
# COMPACT_ATOMS: atom_id res chain seq x y z
N ILE A 1 -7.10 -2.12 13.26
CA ILE A 1 -8.57 -2.30 13.36
C ILE A 1 -8.81 -3.76 13.10
N LYS A 2 -9.29 -4.48 14.11
CA LYS A 2 -9.57 -5.91 13.99
C LYS A 2 -11.06 -6.12 13.70
N VAL A 3 -11.38 -6.82 12.64
CA VAL A 3 -12.75 -7.12 12.22
C VAL A 3 -12.90 -8.61 12.00
N CYS A 4 -13.90 -9.23 12.62
CA CYS A 4 -14.22 -10.63 12.40
C CYS A 4 -15.36 -10.76 11.39
N VAL A 5 -15.10 -11.41 10.26
CA VAL A 5 -16.10 -11.70 9.22
C VAL A 5 -16.08 -13.18 8.92
N GLY A 6 -17.21 -13.88 9.12
CA GLY A 6 -17.31 -15.32 8.85
C GLY A 6 -16.31 -16.19 9.64
N GLY A 7 -15.91 -15.75 10.84
CA GLY A 7 -14.92 -16.45 11.66
C GLY A 7 -13.45 -16.15 11.31
N MET A 8 -13.19 -15.33 10.29
CA MET A 8 -11.84 -14.85 9.96
C MET A 8 -11.58 -13.48 10.58
N GLU A 9 -10.46 -13.33 11.29
CA GLU A 9 -9.98 -12.03 11.79
C GLU A 9 -9.20 -11.30 10.69
N TRP A 10 -9.59 -10.05 10.45
CA TRP A 10 -8.92 -9.12 9.56
C TRP A 10 -8.34 -7.99 10.39
N ASP A 11 -7.02 -7.75 10.28
CA ASP A 11 -6.37 -6.62 10.93
C ASP A 11 -5.95 -5.59 9.88
N TYR A 12 -6.33 -4.34 10.11
CA TYR A 12 -6.08 -3.22 9.21
C TYR A 12 -5.40 -2.06 9.91
N ILE A 13 -4.50 -1.38 9.20
CA ILE A 13 -4.04 -0.04 9.57
C ILE A 13 -4.68 0.94 8.58
N ALA A 14 -5.66 1.71 9.05
CA ALA A 14 -6.21 2.82 8.28
C ALA A 14 -5.40 4.08 8.57
N THR A 15 -4.93 4.77 7.53
CA THR A 15 -4.13 6.00 7.67
C THR A 15 -4.44 7.00 6.55
N GLN A 16 -4.09 8.26 6.76
CA GLN A 16 -4.05 9.26 5.70
C GLN A 16 -2.97 8.95 4.66
N GLY A 17 -3.10 9.56 3.48
CA GLY A 17 -2.02 9.66 2.51
C GLY A 17 -0.80 10.33 3.13
N PRO A 18 0.42 9.77 2.96
CA PRO A 18 1.62 10.39 3.50
C PRO A 18 1.80 11.82 3.00
N LEU A 19 2.24 12.71 3.89
CA LEU A 19 2.72 14.03 3.53
C LEU A 19 4.23 13.96 3.27
N GLN A 20 4.78 14.97 2.59
CA GLN A 20 6.22 15.04 2.34
C GLN A 20 7.06 14.86 3.62
N ASN A 21 6.64 15.49 4.73
CA ASN A 21 7.32 15.45 6.01
C ASN A 21 6.99 14.22 6.88
N THR A 22 6.02 13.38 6.49
CA THR A 22 5.63 12.18 7.27
C THR A 22 5.97 10.87 6.56
N CYS A 23 6.63 10.92 5.39
CA CYS A 23 7.04 9.72 4.66
C CYS A 23 7.97 8.82 5.47
N GLN A 24 8.85 9.40 6.29
CA GLN A 24 9.71 8.63 7.20
C GLN A 24 8.87 7.85 8.22
N ASP A 25 7.91 8.51 8.86
CA ASP A 25 7.05 7.90 9.89
C ASP A 25 6.17 6.80 9.27
N PHE A 26 5.66 7.02 8.06
CA PHE A 26 4.91 6.02 7.31
C PHE A 26 5.75 4.75 7.08
N TRP A 27 6.99 4.88 6.60
CA TRP A 27 7.86 3.72 6.38
C TRP A 27 8.33 3.07 7.68
N GLN A 28 8.46 3.84 8.76
CA GLN A 28 8.71 3.31 10.09
C GLN A 28 7.55 2.43 10.57
N MET A 29 6.32 2.92 10.45
CA MET A 29 5.11 2.16 10.78
C MET A 29 5.00 0.88 9.94
N VAL A 30 5.21 0.96 8.62
CA VAL A 30 5.20 -0.21 7.72
C VAL A 30 6.21 -1.27 8.20
N TRP A 31 7.41 -0.85 8.60
CA TRP A 31 8.45 -1.75 9.09
C TRP A 31 8.12 -2.37 10.45
N GLU A 32 7.76 -1.54 11.44
CA GLU A 32 7.53 -1.98 12.82
C GLU A 32 6.31 -2.90 12.93
N GLN A 33 5.25 -2.61 12.16
CA GLN A 33 4.02 -3.40 12.15
C GLN A 33 4.11 -4.62 11.21
N GLY A 34 5.24 -4.83 10.53
CA GLY A 34 5.43 -5.96 9.62
C GLY A 34 4.51 -5.94 8.40
N VAL A 35 4.04 -4.76 7.98
CA VAL A 35 3.10 -4.61 6.86
C VAL A 35 3.75 -5.16 5.57
N ALA A 36 3.08 -6.15 4.97
CA ALA A 36 3.48 -6.73 3.70
C ALA A 36 2.68 -6.16 2.52
N ILE A 37 1.52 -5.55 2.78
CA ILE A 37 0.57 -5.07 1.76
C ILE A 37 0.09 -3.67 2.11
N ILE A 38 0.24 -2.77 1.14
CA ILE A 38 -0.27 -1.40 1.17
C ILE A 38 -1.32 -1.26 0.07
N THR A 39 -2.52 -0.81 0.43
CA THR A 39 -3.62 -0.52 -0.51
C THR A 39 -3.91 0.97 -0.52
N MET A 40 -3.59 1.61 -1.65
CA MET A 40 -3.78 3.04 -1.89
C MET A 40 -5.03 3.24 -2.76
N VAL A 41 -6.03 3.96 -2.25
CA VAL A 41 -7.32 4.18 -2.91
C VAL A 41 -7.47 5.63 -3.38
N THR A 42 -6.41 6.18 -3.98
CA THR A 42 -6.38 7.55 -4.51
C THR A 42 -5.22 7.70 -5.50
N ALA A 43 -5.31 8.68 -6.41
CA ALA A 43 -4.13 9.18 -7.11
C ALA A 43 -3.28 10.06 -6.17
N GLU A 44 -2.04 10.38 -6.55
CA GLU A 44 -1.22 11.36 -5.80
C GLU A 44 -1.89 12.74 -5.78
N GLU A 45 -2.51 13.12 -6.89
CA GLU A 45 -3.19 14.39 -7.10
C GLU A 45 -4.52 14.14 -7.83
N GLU A 46 -5.57 14.82 -7.38
CA GLU A 46 -6.90 14.80 -8.01
C GLU A 46 -7.42 16.24 -8.03
N GLY A 47 -7.83 16.74 -9.21
CA GLY A 47 -8.32 18.11 -9.36
C GLY A 47 -7.31 19.20 -8.97
N GLY A 48 -6.01 18.96 -9.19
CA GLY A 48 -4.95 19.90 -8.79
C GLY A 48 -4.68 19.95 -7.28
N ARG A 49 -5.27 19.02 -6.50
CA ARG A 49 -5.06 18.94 -5.05
C ARG A 49 -4.31 17.66 -4.69
N GLU A 50 -3.20 17.81 -3.98
CA GLU A 50 -2.46 16.68 -3.43
C GLU A 50 -3.36 15.88 -2.48
N LYS A 51 -3.45 14.57 -2.71
CA LYS A 51 -4.15 13.60 -1.86
C LYS A 51 -3.16 12.73 -1.09
N SER A 52 -2.00 12.47 -1.68
CA SER A 52 -0.92 11.72 -1.07
C SER A 52 0.39 12.10 -1.73
N PHE A 53 1.41 12.41 -0.94
CA PHE A 53 2.76 12.56 -1.44
C PHE A 53 3.25 11.26 -2.07
N ARG A 54 4.17 11.37 -3.04
CA ARG A 54 4.84 10.23 -3.68
C ARG A 54 5.88 9.60 -2.75
N TYR A 55 5.43 8.77 -1.81
CA TYR A 55 6.29 8.12 -0.81
C TYR A 55 7.05 6.88 -1.34
N TRP A 56 6.95 6.54 -2.63
CA TRP A 56 7.67 5.44 -3.28
C TRP A 56 8.22 5.83 -4.66
N PRO A 57 9.35 5.26 -5.12
CA PRO A 57 9.99 5.68 -6.35
C PRO A 57 9.26 5.19 -7.62
N ARG A 58 9.30 5.95 -8.71
CA ARG A 58 8.74 5.51 -10.01
C ARG A 58 9.65 4.46 -10.64
N LEU A 59 9.07 3.39 -11.19
CA LEU A 59 9.81 2.48 -12.06
C LEU A 59 10.28 3.25 -13.31
N GLY A 60 11.50 2.99 -13.77
CA GLY A 60 12.07 3.67 -14.96
C GLY A 60 12.61 5.09 -14.73
N SER A 61 12.52 5.64 -13.52
CA SER A 61 13.23 6.88 -13.17
C SER A 61 14.74 6.63 -13.08
N ARG A 62 15.56 7.68 -13.28
CA ARG A 62 17.04 7.62 -13.15
C ARG A 62 17.50 7.01 -11.82
N HIS A 63 16.65 7.12 -10.79
CA HIS A 63 16.83 6.49 -9.49
C HIS A 63 15.53 5.75 -9.10
N ASN A 64 15.47 4.44 -9.32
CA ASN A 64 14.37 3.59 -8.85
C ASN A 64 14.37 3.36 -7.32
N THR A 65 15.10 4.20 -6.57
CA THR A 65 15.26 4.14 -5.12
C THR A 65 15.08 5.50 -4.48
N VAL A 66 14.48 5.53 -3.30
CA VAL A 66 14.37 6.73 -2.44
C VAL A 66 14.67 6.33 -1.00
N THR A 67 15.20 7.25 -0.19
CA THR A 67 15.52 6.99 1.22
C THR A 67 14.71 7.92 2.10
N TYR A 68 14.02 7.35 3.09
CA TYR A 68 13.28 8.06 4.12
C TYR A 68 13.81 7.64 5.50
N GLY A 69 14.54 8.54 6.15
CA GLY A 69 15.26 8.25 7.40
C GLY A 69 16.16 7.01 7.27
N ARG A 70 15.83 5.97 8.04
CA ARG A 70 16.58 4.69 8.10
C ARG A 70 16.12 3.64 7.09
N PHE A 71 15.22 3.99 6.17
CA PHE A 71 14.62 3.04 5.22
C PHE A 71 14.95 3.44 3.79
N LYS A 72 15.58 2.52 3.04
CA LYS A 72 15.75 2.65 1.59
C LYS A 72 14.69 1.83 0.88
N ILE A 73 13.89 2.50 0.06
CA ILE A 73 12.79 1.93 -0.71
C ILE A 73 13.22 1.81 -2.15
N THR A 74 13.03 0.64 -2.75
CA THR A 74 13.39 0.34 -4.14
C THR A 74 12.17 -0.23 -4.86
N THR A 75 11.82 0.34 -6.00
CA THR A 75 10.78 -0.23 -6.88
C THR A 75 11.41 -1.31 -7.74
N ARG A 76 10.87 -2.53 -7.66
CA ARG A 76 11.36 -3.72 -8.38
C ARG A 76 10.61 -3.95 -9.68
N PHE A 77 9.29 -3.89 -9.63
CA PHE A 77 8.43 -4.01 -10.79
C PHE A 77 7.13 -3.24 -10.55
N ARG A 78 6.40 -3.01 -11.64
CA ARG A 78 5.05 -2.46 -11.65
C ARG A 78 4.27 -3.14 -12.76
N THR A 79 3.05 -3.55 -12.46
CA THR A 79 2.09 -4.11 -13.41
C THR A 79 0.84 -3.23 -13.36
N ASP A 80 0.48 -2.62 -14.47
CA ASP A 80 -0.73 -1.81 -14.60
C ASP A 80 -1.85 -2.68 -15.21
N SER A 81 -3.02 -2.69 -14.58
CA SER A 81 -4.16 -3.59 -14.87
C SER A 81 -5.42 -2.81 -15.28
N GLY A 82 -5.23 -1.64 -15.89
CA GLY A 82 -6.31 -0.72 -16.25
C GLY A 82 -6.75 0.13 -15.06
N CYS A 83 -7.56 -0.45 -14.17
CA CYS A 83 -8.19 0.28 -13.05
C CYS A 83 -7.38 0.30 -11.75
N TYR A 84 -6.29 -0.46 -11.70
CA TYR A 84 -5.33 -0.45 -10.61
C TYR A 84 -3.92 -0.81 -11.10
N ALA A 85 -2.93 -0.60 -10.24
CA ALA A 85 -1.56 -1.00 -10.48
C ALA A 85 -0.96 -1.71 -9.25
N THR A 86 -0.27 -2.81 -9.49
CA THR A 86 0.47 -3.57 -8.46
C THR A 86 1.95 -3.27 -8.60
N THR A 87 2.57 -2.75 -7.54
CA THR A 87 3.99 -2.39 -7.49
C THR A 87 4.71 -3.23 -6.45
N GLY A 88 5.76 -3.95 -6.86
CA GLY A 88 6.64 -4.67 -5.94
C GLY A 88 7.72 -3.74 -5.39
N LEU A 89 7.66 -3.47 -4.08
CA LEU A 89 8.63 -2.64 -3.38
C LEU A 89 9.57 -3.50 -2.53
N LYS A 90 10.82 -3.09 -2.45
CA LYS A 90 11.80 -3.63 -1.50
C LYS A 90 12.17 -2.53 -0.52
N ILE A 91 11.93 -2.80 0.76
CA ILE A 91 12.36 -1.95 1.88
C ILE A 91 13.62 -2.56 2.50
N LYS A 92 14.66 -1.74 2.65
CA LYS A 92 15.90 -2.08 3.37
C LYS A 92 16.04 -1.19 4.59
N HIS A 93 16.13 -1.81 5.78
CA HIS A 93 16.51 -1.09 7.00
C HIS A 93 18.02 -0.88 7.01
N LEU A 94 18.45 0.38 6.91
CA LEU A 94 19.85 0.73 6.64
C LEU A 94 20.79 0.38 7.79
N LEU A 95 20.30 0.36 9.03
CA LEU A 95 21.13 0.08 10.21
C LEU A 95 21.37 -1.42 10.41
N THR A 96 20.37 -2.26 10.12
CA THR A 96 20.47 -3.72 10.32
C THR A 96 20.79 -4.48 9.04
N GLY A 97 20.67 -3.83 7.88
CA GLY A 97 20.82 -4.45 6.57
C GLY A 97 19.65 -5.38 6.18
N GLN A 98 18.68 -5.60 7.07
CA GLN A 98 17.51 -6.44 6.82
C GLN A 98 16.63 -5.88 5.70
N GLU A 99 16.00 -6.76 4.96
CA GLU A 99 15.20 -6.42 3.80
C GLU A 99 13.85 -7.14 3.83
N ARG A 100 12.80 -6.47 3.37
CA ARG A 100 11.47 -7.06 3.20
C ARG A 100 10.87 -6.63 1.86
N THR A 101 9.97 -7.46 1.34
CA THR A 101 9.15 -7.13 0.18
C THR A 101 7.82 -6.58 0.66
N VAL A 102 7.37 -5.48 0.05
CA VAL A 102 6.06 -4.86 0.29
C VAL A 102 5.34 -4.75 -1.03
N TRP A 103 4.10 -5.24 -1.07
CA TRP A 103 3.22 -5.12 -2.22
C TRP A 103 2.40 -3.84 -2.09
N HIS A 104 2.53 -2.94 -3.05
CA HIS A 104 1.80 -1.68 -3.08
C HIS A 104 0.77 -1.72 -4.22
N LEU A 105 -0.51 -1.79 -3.87
CA LEU A 105 -1.62 -1.88 -4.81
C LEU A 105 -2.36 -0.54 -4.81
N GLN A 106 -2.34 0.16 -5.95
CA GLN A 106 -2.98 1.46 -6.11
C GLN A 106 -4.20 1.35 -7.01
N TYR A 107 -5.39 1.66 -6.50
CA TYR A 107 -6.58 1.85 -7.33
C TYR A 107 -6.54 3.24 -7.99
N THR A 108 -6.70 3.30 -9.30
CA THR A 108 -6.48 4.52 -10.10
C THR A 108 -7.74 5.10 -10.72
N ASP A 109 -8.85 4.35 -10.70
CA ASP A 109 -10.09 4.73 -11.40
C ASP A 109 -11.14 5.36 -10.49
N TRP A 110 -10.77 5.77 -9.27
CA TRP A 110 -11.74 6.48 -8.41
C TRP A 110 -11.94 7.91 -8.92
N PRO A 111 -13.18 8.33 -9.25
CA PRO A 111 -13.44 9.67 -9.76
C PRO A 111 -13.21 10.76 -8.70
N GLU A 112 -12.92 11.98 -9.15
CA GLU A 112 -12.74 13.13 -8.24
C GLU A 112 -14.02 13.43 -7.43
N HIS A 113 -15.19 13.22 -8.03
CA HIS A 113 -16.49 13.40 -7.40
C HIS A 113 -17.27 12.09 -7.35
N GLY A 114 -17.87 11.80 -6.19
CA GLY A 114 -18.69 10.60 -6.01
C GLY A 114 -17.89 9.29 -5.89
N CYS A 115 -18.42 8.24 -6.51
CA CYS A 115 -17.88 6.89 -6.52
C CYS A 115 -17.82 6.35 -7.96
N PRO A 116 -17.02 5.30 -8.22
CA PRO A 116 -17.02 4.64 -9.52
C PRO A 116 -18.43 4.21 -9.95
N GLU A 117 -18.82 4.51 -11.18
CA GLU A 117 -20.13 4.11 -11.73
C GLU A 117 -20.21 2.59 -11.98
N ASP A 118 -19.11 1.99 -12.45
CA ASP A 118 -18.96 0.55 -12.59
C ASP A 118 -18.07 -0.01 -11.47
N THR A 119 -18.65 -0.87 -10.63
CA THR A 119 -17.96 -1.48 -9.50
C THR A 119 -17.01 -2.60 -9.93
N LYS A 120 -17.08 -3.10 -11.18
CA LYS A 120 -16.24 -4.23 -11.64
C LYS A 120 -14.76 -3.98 -11.45
N GLY A 121 -14.28 -2.79 -11.79
CA GLY A 121 -12.86 -2.46 -11.62
C GLY A 121 -12.43 -2.48 -10.15
N PHE A 122 -13.27 -1.97 -9.26
CA PHE A 122 -13.00 -2.00 -7.82
C PHE A 122 -13.09 -3.42 -7.25
N LEU A 123 -14.01 -4.26 -7.73
CA LEU A 123 -14.08 -5.68 -7.37
C LEU A 123 -12.81 -6.43 -7.80
N SER A 124 -12.33 -6.22 -9.04
CA SER A 124 -11.07 -6.83 -9.49
C SER A 124 -9.87 -6.36 -8.66
N TYR A 125 -9.86 -5.11 -8.22
CA TYR A 125 -8.85 -4.61 -7.28
C TYR A 125 -8.91 -5.34 -5.92
N LEU A 126 -10.10 -5.56 -5.36
CA LEU A 126 -10.27 -6.34 -4.13
C LEU A 126 -9.84 -7.80 -4.29
N GLU A 127 -10.14 -8.42 -5.43
CA GLU A 127 -9.70 -9.78 -5.76
C GLU A 127 -8.17 -9.87 -5.82
N GLU A 128 -7.51 -8.88 -6.41
CA GLU A 128 -6.05 -8.80 -6.44
C GLU A 128 -5.46 -8.64 -5.02
N ILE A 129 -6.05 -7.79 -4.18
CA ILE A 129 -5.65 -7.65 -2.77
C ILE A 129 -5.73 -9.02 -2.06
N GLN A 130 -6.83 -9.75 -2.25
CA GLN A 130 -7.01 -11.08 -1.65
C GLN A 130 -6.02 -12.10 -2.22
N SER A 131 -5.69 -12.02 -3.52
CA SER A 131 -4.70 -12.85 -4.18
C SER A 131 -3.31 -12.65 -3.58
N VAL A 132 -2.86 -11.39 -3.49
CA VAL A 132 -1.57 -11.04 -2.89
C VAL A 132 -1.52 -11.45 -1.43
N ARG A 133 -2.59 -11.25 -0.66
CA ARG A 133 -2.66 -11.67 0.76
C ARG A 133 -2.52 -13.18 0.93
N ARG A 134 -3.18 -13.97 0.09
CA ARG A 134 -3.00 -15.45 0.11
C ARG A 134 -1.55 -15.83 -0.18
N HIS A 135 -0.92 -15.17 -1.15
CA HIS A 135 0.48 -15.41 -1.48
C HIS A 135 1.44 -15.02 -0.34
N THR A 136 1.29 -13.84 0.25
CA THR A 136 2.16 -13.40 1.36
C THR A 136 1.99 -14.28 2.59
N ASN A 137 0.76 -14.71 2.91
CA ASN A 137 0.52 -15.58 4.05
C ASN A 137 1.05 -17.01 3.83
N SER A 138 1.05 -17.51 2.59
CA SER A 138 1.59 -18.84 2.27
C SER A 138 3.10 -18.96 2.45
N THR A 139 3.80 -17.83 2.43
CA THR A 139 5.27 -17.76 2.59
C THR A 139 5.69 -17.28 3.98
N ALA A 140 4.73 -16.91 4.82
CA ALA A 140 4.97 -16.47 6.19
C ALA A 140 5.13 -17.66 7.14
N ASP A 141 5.86 -17.44 8.24
CA ASP A 141 5.96 -18.40 9.33
C ASP A 141 4.59 -18.57 10.01
N PRO A 142 4.02 -19.79 10.07
CA PRO A 142 2.72 -20.05 10.70
C PRO A 142 2.63 -19.65 12.17
N ALA A 143 3.78 -19.55 12.87
CA ALA A 143 3.83 -19.11 14.26
C ALA A 143 3.63 -17.59 14.43
N ILE A 144 3.78 -16.82 13.36
CA ILE A 144 3.64 -15.37 13.37
C ILE A 144 2.21 -15.00 12.95
N PRO A 145 1.48 -14.20 13.76
CA PRO A 145 0.18 -13.68 13.36
C PRO A 145 0.26 -12.96 12.01
N ASN A 146 -0.79 -13.08 11.20
CA ASN A 146 -0.85 -12.37 9.93
C ASN A 146 -0.64 -10.87 10.15
N PRO A 147 0.28 -10.22 9.42
CA PRO A 147 0.49 -8.79 9.56
C PRO A 147 -0.75 -8.01 9.10
N PRO A 148 -0.96 -6.80 9.65
CA PRO A 148 -2.08 -5.97 9.24
C PRO A 148 -1.93 -5.51 7.78
N LEU A 149 -3.08 -5.36 7.11
CA LEU A 149 -3.17 -4.74 5.80
C LEU A 149 -3.30 -3.22 5.97
N LEU A 150 -2.38 -2.46 5.37
CA LEU A 150 -2.42 -1.00 5.46
C LEU A 150 -3.29 -0.45 4.34
N VAL A 151 -4.34 0.30 4.70
CA VAL A 151 -5.23 0.99 3.76
C VAL A 151 -5.10 2.49 3.92
N HIS A 152 -4.96 3.22 2.82
CA HIS A 152 -5.00 4.67 2.85
C HIS A 152 -5.68 5.28 1.61
N CYS A 153 -6.21 6.48 1.78
CA CYS A 153 -6.67 7.35 0.68
C CYS A 153 -6.01 8.72 0.87
N SER A 154 -6.80 9.80 0.92
CA SER A 154 -6.33 11.14 1.33
C SER A 154 -6.31 11.30 2.85
N ALA A 155 -7.48 11.27 3.50
CA ALA A 155 -7.60 11.46 4.95
C ALA A 155 -7.68 10.14 5.75
N GLY A 156 -7.77 9.00 5.06
CA GLY A 156 -7.81 7.68 5.71
C GLY A 156 -9.17 7.26 6.28
N VAL A 157 -10.26 7.92 5.86
CA VAL A 157 -11.62 7.67 6.38
C VAL A 157 -12.69 7.46 5.31
N GLY A 158 -12.56 8.11 4.14
CA GLY A 158 -13.58 8.04 3.08
C GLY A 158 -13.47 6.74 2.29
N ARG A 159 -12.67 6.74 1.21
CA ARG A 159 -12.44 5.55 0.36
C ARG A 159 -11.69 4.40 1.07
N THR A 160 -11.19 4.67 2.28
CA THR A 160 -10.52 3.69 3.15
C THR A 160 -11.51 2.82 3.91
N GLY A 161 -12.70 3.35 4.22
CA GLY A 161 -13.79 2.58 4.84
C GLY A 161 -14.62 1.87 3.79
#